data_AF-A0A2X4U473-F1
#
_entry.id   AF-A0A2X4U473-F1
#
_cell.length_a   1.000
_cell.length_b   1.000
_cell.length_c   1.000
_cell.angle_alpha   90.00
_cell.angle_beta   90.00
_cell.angle_gamma   90.00
#
_symmetry.space_group_name_H-M   'P 1'
#
loop_
_entity.id
_entity.type
_entity.pdbx_description
1 polymer ?
#
loop_
_entity_poly.entity_id
_entity_poly.type
_entity_poly.pdbx_seq_one_letter_code
_entity_poly.pdbx_strand_id
1 'polypeptide(L)' 'MAAKDVKFGNDARVKMLRGVNVLADAVKVTLGPKGRNVVLDKSFGAPTITKDGVSVAREIELEDKFENMVRRW' A
#
# COMPACT_ATOMS: atom_id res chain seq x y z
N MET A 1 19.97 -20.31 -4.67
CA MET A 1 19.51 -19.01 -5.20
C MET A 1 18.01 -19.09 -5.40
N ALA A 2 17.24 -18.11 -4.94
CA ALA A 2 15.79 -18.10 -5.15
C ALA A 2 15.49 -17.89 -6.66
N ALA A 3 14.65 -18.73 -7.23
CA ALA A 3 14.17 -18.55 -8.60
C ALA A 3 13.45 -17.21 -8.71
N LYS A 4 13.74 -16.45 -9.77
CA LYS A 4 13.09 -15.15 -10.04
C LYS A 4 11.85 -15.41 -10.90
N ASP A 5 10.69 -14.96 -10.41
CA ASP A 5 9.48 -14.88 -11.22
C ASP A 5 9.55 -13.61 -12.10
N VAL A 6 9.32 -13.76 -13.40
CA VAL A 6 9.45 -12.67 -14.38
C VAL A 6 8.17 -12.60 -15.20
N LYS A 7 7.51 -11.45 -15.16
CA LYS A 7 6.28 -11.16 -15.90
C LYS A 7 6.50 -10.00 -16.86
N PHE A 8 5.92 -10.08 -18.04
CA PHE A 8 6.10 -9.09 -19.10
C PHE A 8 4.77 -8.51 -19.56
N GLY A 9 4.85 -7.32 -20.18
CA GLY A 9 3.73 -6.72 -20.90
C GLY A 9 2.57 -6.33 -19.98
N ASN A 10 1.35 -6.74 -20.37
CA ASN A 10 0.13 -6.26 -19.74
C ASN A 10 -0.10 -6.85 -18.35
N ASP A 11 0.23 -8.12 -18.14
CA ASP A 11 -0.03 -8.80 -16.86
C ASP A 11 0.79 -8.21 -15.71
N ALA A 12 2.04 -7.80 -15.99
CA ALA A 12 2.86 -7.07 -15.03
C ALA A 12 2.25 -5.71 -14.69
N ARG A 13 1.76 -4.98 -15.71
CA ARG A 13 1.13 -3.67 -15.51
C ARG A 13 -0.17 -3.75 -14.73
N VAL A 14 -1.01 -4.76 -14.98
CA VAL A 14 -2.27 -4.95 -14.25
C VAL A 14 -2.01 -5.22 -12.77
N LYS A 15 -1.02 -6.06 -12.45
CA LYS A 15 -0.62 -6.30 -11.04
C LYS A 15 -0.08 -5.03 -10.39
N MET A 16 0.84 -4.33 -11.05
CA MET A 16 1.34 -3.05 -10.51
C MET A 16 0.21 -2.04 -10.31
N LEU A 17 -0.73 -1.91 -11.25
CA LEU A 17 -1.87 -1.00 -11.14
C LEU A 17 -2.75 -1.33 -9.93
N ARG A 18 -2.98 -2.62 -9.63
CA ARG A 18 -3.70 -3.03 -8.42
C ARG A 18 -2.98 -2.54 -7.16
N GLY A 19 -1.66 -2.72 -7.08
CA GLY A 19 -0.86 -2.23 -5.96
C GLY A 19 -0.92 -0.70 -5.81
N VAL A 20 -0.82 0.04 -6.91
CA VAL A 20 -0.99 1.51 -6.93
C VAL A 20 -2.36 1.90 -6.38
N ASN A 21 -3.43 1.25 -6.87
CA ASN A 21 -4.80 1.60 -6.50
C ASN A 21 -5.05 1.37 -5.00
N VAL A 22 -4.56 0.26 -4.44
CA VAL A 22 -4.71 -0.03 -3.00
C VAL A 22 -4.02 1.05 -2.16
N LEU A 23 -2.80 1.43 -2.51
CA LEU A 23 -2.06 2.47 -1.80
C LEU A 23 -2.74 3.85 -1.94
N ALA A 24 -3.17 4.19 -3.15
CA ALA A 24 -3.86 5.45 -3.41
C ALA A 24 -5.21 5.54 -2.70
N ASP A 25 -5.98 4.45 -2.66
CA ASP A 25 -7.28 4.41 -2.01
C ASP A 25 -7.17 4.55 -0.49
N ALA A 26 -6.11 4.01 0.11
CA ALA A 26 -5.83 4.14 1.53
C ALA A 26 -5.30 5.53 1.93
N VAL A 27 -4.52 6.18 1.07
CA VAL A 27 -3.99 7.52 1.34
C VAL A 27 -5.01 8.61 1.03
N LYS A 28 -5.82 8.46 -0.02
CA LYS A 28 -6.75 9.53 -0.44
C LYS A 28 -7.79 9.88 0.63
N VAL A 29 -8.14 8.92 1.48
CA VAL A 29 -9.14 9.15 2.54
C VAL A 29 -8.63 10.09 3.63
N THR A 30 -7.31 10.27 3.75
CA THR A 30 -6.70 11.18 4.72
C THR A 30 -6.47 12.59 4.17
N LEU A 31 -6.69 12.82 2.87
CA LEU A 31 -6.40 14.10 2.22
C LEU A 31 -7.41 15.19 2.61
N GLY A 32 -6.86 16.38 2.87
CA GLY A 32 -7.62 17.62 3.09
C GLY A 32 -8.15 17.78 4.53
N PRO A 33 -8.76 18.95 4.82
CA PRO A 33 -9.23 19.30 6.17
C PRO A 33 -10.38 18.41 6.67
N LYS A 34 -11.06 17.71 5.76
CA LYS A 34 -12.12 16.73 6.06
C LYS A 34 -11.64 15.28 5.92
N GLY A 35 -10.33 15.05 5.96
CA GLY A 35 -9.72 13.72 5.94
C GLY A 35 -10.26 12.84 7.08
N ARG A 36 -10.53 11.58 6.73
CA ARG A 36 -11.00 10.54 7.64
C ARG A 36 -9.83 9.89 8.35
N ASN A 37 -10.15 9.26 9.48
CA ASN A 37 -9.19 8.47 10.23
C ASN A 37 -8.95 7.13 9.53
N VAL A 38 -7.70 6.73 9.45
CA VAL A 38 -7.28 5.37 9.08
C VAL A 38 -6.78 4.69 10.35
N VAL A 39 -7.21 3.44 10.53
CA VAL A 39 -6.81 2.62 11.67
C VAL A 39 -5.73 1.65 11.18
N LEU A 40 -4.57 1.71 11.82
CA LEU A 40 -3.41 0.89 11.54
C LEU A 40 -3.26 -0.11 12.69
N ASP A 41 -3.30 -1.39 12.35
CA ASP A 41 -3.08 -2.44 13.34
C ASP A 41 -1.60 -2.50 13.73
N LYS A 42 -1.32 -2.84 14.99
CA LYS A 42 0.04 -2.96 15.53
C LYS A 42 0.20 -4.32 16.17
N SER A 43 1.34 -4.97 15.95
CA SER A 43 1.62 -6.30 16.52
C SER A 43 1.60 -6.33 18.05
N PHE A 44 1.76 -5.18 18.71
CA PHE A 44 1.66 -5.05 20.16
C PHE A 44 0.97 -3.72 20.56
N GLY A 45 0.05 -3.81 21.52
CA GLY A 45 -0.63 -2.66 22.11
C GLY A 45 -1.93 -2.27 21.41
N ALA A 46 -2.30 -1.00 21.50
CA ALA A 46 -3.53 -0.47 20.89
C ALA A 46 -3.30 -0.10 19.41
N PRO A 47 -4.34 -0.23 18.55
CA PRO A 47 -4.25 0.18 17.16
C PRO A 47 -4.00 1.68 17.05
N THR A 48 -3.24 2.09 16.03
CA THR A 48 -2.90 3.49 15.81
C THR A 48 -3.89 4.13 14.85
N ILE A 49 -4.55 5.19 15.32
CA ILE A 49 -5.50 5.96 14.51
C ILE A 49 -4.77 7.20 14.00
N THR A 50 -4.63 7.34 12.69
CA THR A 50 -3.93 8.47 12.06
C THR A 50 -4.72 9.09 10.92
N LYS A 51 -4.46 10.37 10.68
CA LYS A 51 -4.88 11.13 9.48
C LYS A 51 -3.68 11.52 8.62
N ASP A 52 -2.49 11.04 8.94
CA ASP A 52 -1.31 11.29 8.14
C ASP A 52 -1.20 10.25 7.03
N GLY A 53 -1.32 10.71 5.78
CA GLY A 53 -1.17 9.85 4.60
C GLY A 53 0.23 9.25 4.46
N VAL A 54 1.27 9.92 4.97
CA VAL A 54 2.66 9.42 4.90
C VAL A 54 2.81 8.21 5.81
N SER A 55 2.28 8.28 7.03
CA SER A 55 2.25 7.15 7.96
C SER A 55 1.44 5.97 7.39
N VAL A 56 0.27 6.25 6.80
CA VAL A 56 -0.56 5.20 6.17
C VAL A 56 0.18 4.50 5.02
N ALA A 57 0.83 5.26 4.14
CA ALA A 57 1.60 4.69 3.02
C ALA A 57 2.74 3.76 3.47
N ARG A 58 3.35 4.05 4.63
CA ARG A 58 4.45 3.24 5.20
C ARG A 58 4.00 1.91 5.80
N GLU A 59 2.73 1.77 6.18
CA GLU A 59 2.25 0.53 6.81
C GLU A 59 1.61 -0.45 5.81
N ILE A 60 1.30 -0.01 4.58
CA ILE A 60 0.63 -0.86 3.57
C ILE A 60 1.61 -1.85 2.93
N GLU A 61 1.64 -3.11 3.38
CA GLU A 61 2.38 -4.19 2.73
C GLU A 61 1.42 -5.13 1.99
N LEU A 62 1.74 -5.44 0.74
CA LEU A 62 0.97 -6.34 -0.11
C LEU A 62 1.70 -7.69 -0.24
N GLU A 63 0.94 -8.78 -0.20
CA GLU A 63 1.48 -10.15 -0.30
C GLU A 63 2.11 -10.43 -1.67
N ASP A 64 1.52 -9.89 -2.75
CA ASP A 64 2.05 -10.08 -4.10
C ASP A 64 3.24 -9.14 -4.36
N LYS A 65 4.39 -9.74 -4.70
CA LYS A 65 5.64 -9.01 -4.94
C LYS A 65 5.55 -7.98 -6.07
N PHE A 66 4.75 -8.21 -7.10
CA PHE A 66 4.57 -7.29 -8.22
C PHE A 66 3.69 -6.11 -7.84
N GLU A 67 2.68 -6.34 -7.00
CA GLU A 67 1.84 -5.28 -6.44
C GLU A 67 2.63 -4.43 -5.42
N ASN A 68 3.40 -5.09 -4.55
CA ASN A 68 4.24 -4.44 -3.54
C ASN A 68 5.46 -3.70 -4.12
N MET A 69 5.85 -3.98 -5.37
CA MET A 69 6.97 -3.31 -6.03
C MET A 69 6.75 -1.79 -6.13
N VAL A 70 5.50 -1.34 -6.24
CA VAL A 70 5.10 0.07 -6.33
C VAL A 70 5.41 0.86 -5.05
N ARG A 71 5.27 0.24 -3.88
CA ARG A 71 5.53 0.87 -2.57
C ARG A 71 6.97 1.38 -2.43
N ARG A 72 7.91 0.79 -3.19
CA ARG A 72 9.36 0.99 -3.03
C ARG A 72 9.97 2.04 -3.97
N TRP A 73 9.19 2.63 -4.87
CA TRP A 73 9.66 3.69 -5.77
C TRP A 73 9.54 5.08 -5.16
#